data_AF-A0A1W5D0V6-F1
#
_entry.id   AF-A0A1W5D0V6-F1
#
_cell.length_a   1.000
_cell.length_b   1.000
_cell.length_c   1.000
_cell.angle_alpha   90.00
_cell.angle_beta   90.00
_cell.angle_gamma   90.00
#
_symmetry.space_group_name_H-M   'P 1'
#
loop_
_entity.id
_entity.type
_entity.pdbx_description
1 polymer ?
#
loop_
_entity_poly.entity_id
_entity_poly.type
_entity_poly.pdbx_seq_one_letter_code
_entity_poly.pdbx_strand_id
1 'polypeptide(L)'
;MLLLWIVLFAPLIIFSPAAEAVKRENFKTCEQSGFCKRNRAFADATSSNVPGISAYRLDSSSVKHSIGQIRATILKTVSGSETVRLPFNITLYKSGVARVTIDEEKRRN
;
A
#
# COMPACT_ATOMS: atom_id res chain seq x y z
N MET A 1 -23.43 -46.40 27.61
CA MET A 1 -22.85 -45.87 26.35
C MET A 1 -23.01 -44.35 26.26
N LEU A 2 -24.22 -43.77 26.23
CA LEU A 2 -24.42 -42.31 26.11
C LEU A 2 -23.60 -41.45 27.09
N LEU A 3 -23.58 -41.79 28.38
CA LEU A 3 -22.77 -41.08 29.39
C LEU A 3 -21.27 -41.13 29.13
N LEU A 4 -20.75 -42.25 28.58
CA LEU A 4 -19.34 -42.39 28.25
C LEU A 4 -18.96 -41.45 27.10
N TRP A 5 -19.84 -41.28 26.11
CA TRP A 5 -19.65 -40.36 24.99
C TRP A 5 -19.73 -38.91 25.45
N ILE A 6 -20.66 -38.57 26.35
CA ILE A 6 -20.74 -37.23 26.93
C ILE A 6 -19.44 -36.88 27.68
N VAL A 7 -18.91 -37.79 28.50
CA VAL A 7 -17.65 -37.56 29.23
C VAL A 7 -16.44 -37.43 28.28
N LEU A 8 -16.42 -38.17 27.17
CA LEU A 8 -15.35 -38.11 26.16
C LEU A 8 -15.38 -36.82 25.32
N PHE A 9 -16.56 -36.33 24.93
CA PHE A 9 -16.70 -35.20 24.00
C PHE A 9 -16.97 -33.85 24.68
N ALA A 10 -17.45 -33.84 25.94
CA ALA A 10 -17.64 -32.60 26.70
C ALA A 10 -16.37 -31.73 26.82
N PRO A 11 -15.15 -32.29 27.04
CA PRO A 11 -13.93 -31.49 27.10
C PRO A 11 -13.63 -30.78 25.77
N LEU A 12 -13.84 -31.44 24.63
CA LEU A 12 -13.61 -30.82 23.31
C LEU A 12 -14.51 -29.61 23.08
N ILE A 13 -15.77 -29.66 23.53
CA ILE A 13 -16.70 -28.54 23.39
C ILE A 13 -16.29 -27.39 24.33
N ILE A 14 -15.93 -27.70 25.58
CA ILE A 14 -15.56 -26.71 26.61
C ILE A 14 -14.24 -25.99 26.26
N PHE A 15 -13.27 -26.70 25.68
CA PHE A 15 -11.95 -26.12 25.34
C PHE A 15 -11.86 -25.57 23.90
N SER A 16 -12.90 -25.73 23.07
CA SER A 16 -12.93 -25.18 21.70
C SER A 16 -12.74 -23.67 21.57
N PRO A 17 -13.24 -22.79 22.48
CA PRO A 17 -13.05 -21.35 22.31
C PRO A 17 -11.66 -20.87 22.75
N ALA A 18 -10.91 -21.68 23.52
CA ALA A 18 -9.54 -21.38 23.93
C ALA A 18 -8.51 -21.73 22.84
N ALA A 19 -8.94 -22.39 21.74
CA ALA A 19 -8.09 -22.73 20.60
C ALA A 19 -7.97 -21.58 19.57
N GLU A 20 -8.50 -20.39 19.86
CA GLU A 20 -8.20 -19.16 19.13
C GLU A 20 -6.77 -18.72 19.50
N ALA A 21 -5.76 -19.26 18.79
CA ALA A 21 -4.35 -18.94 19.01
C ALA A 21 -4.01 -17.44 18.83
N VAL A 22 -4.96 -16.63 18.36
CA VAL A 22 -4.77 -15.21 18.05
C VAL A 22 -6.04 -14.42 18.37
N LYS A 23 -5.91 -13.34 19.15
CA LYS A 23 -6.99 -12.35 19.38
C LYS A 23 -7.14 -11.44 18.17
N ARG A 24 -7.96 -11.84 17.19
CA ARG A 24 -8.12 -11.16 15.89
C ARG A 24 -8.50 -9.69 16.03
N GLU A 25 -9.24 -9.33 17.06
CA GLU A 25 -9.65 -7.97 17.39
C GLU A 25 -8.47 -7.01 17.64
N ASN A 26 -7.30 -7.53 18.02
CA ASN A 26 -6.08 -6.74 18.17
C ASN A 26 -5.36 -6.46 16.84
N PHE A 27 -5.78 -7.11 15.76
CA PHE A 27 -5.21 -6.93 14.42
C PHE A 27 -6.16 -6.12 13.57
N LYS A 28 -5.71 -4.94 13.13
CA LYS A 28 -6.51 -4.08 12.25
C LYS A 28 -6.81 -4.81 10.94
N THR A 29 -8.09 -4.89 10.59
CA THR A 29 -8.50 -5.17 9.22
C THR A 29 -8.15 -3.97 8.31
N CYS A 30 -8.19 -4.17 7.00
CA CYS A 30 -7.96 -3.07 6.06
C CYS A 30 -8.95 -1.90 6.23
N GLU A 31 -10.19 -2.20 6.60
CA GLU A 31 -11.22 -1.19 6.86
C GLU A 31 -10.93 -0.36 8.12
N GLN A 32 -10.30 -0.98 9.12
CA GLN A 32 -9.85 -0.32 10.35
C GLN A 32 -8.51 0.43 10.19
N SER A 33 -7.80 0.23 9.08
CA SER A 33 -6.58 0.97 8.74
C SER A 33 -6.89 2.07 7.73
N GLY A 34 -6.90 3.33 8.18
CA GLY A 34 -7.23 4.47 7.33
C GLY A 34 -6.39 4.56 6.04
N PHE A 35 -5.13 4.14 6.07
CA PHE A 35 -4.29 4.07 4.86
C PHE A 35 -4.75 2.95 3.91
N CYS A 36 -5.02 1.72 4.40
CA CYS A 36 -5.47 0.63 3.52
C CYS A 36 -6.84 0.96 2.91
N LYS A 37 -7.79 1.42 3.74
CA LYS A 37 -9.13 1.82 3.31
C LYS A 37 -9.09 2.85 2.17
N ARG A 38 -8.31 3.93 2.31
CA ARG A 38 -8.21 4.97 1.27
C ARG A 38 -7.54 4.47 -0.01
N ASN A 39 -6.49 3.66 0.08
CA ASN A 39 -5.82 3.15 -1.13
C ASN A 39 -6.68 2.12 -1.87
N ARG A 40 -7.46 1.29 -1.16
CA ARG A 40 -8.44 0.40 -1.79
C ARG A 40 -9.54 1.17 -2.49
N ALA A 41 -10.14 2.16 -1.81
CA ALA A 41 -11.15 3.03 -2.43
C ALA A 41 -10.61 3.77 -3.67
N PHE A 42 -9.35 4.23 -3.63
CA PHE A 42 -8.69 4.82 -4.80
C PHE A 42 -8.52 3.80 -5.93
N ALA A 43 -8.05 2.58 -5.62
CA ALA A 43 -7.92 1.51 -6.61
C ALA A 43 -9.27 1.20 -7.28
N ASP A 44 -10.33 1.00 -6.48
CA ASP A 44 -11.69 0.71 -6.95
C ASP A 44 -12.24 1.83 -7.86
N ALA A 45 -12.01 3.09 -7.49
CA ALA A 45 -12.40 4.26 -8.27
C ALA A 45 -11.61 4.40 -9.60
N THR A 46 -10.36 3.94 -9.64
CA THR A 46 -9.54 3.97 -10.86
C THR A 46 -9.79 2.77 -11.78
N SER A 47 -10.13 1.60 -11.24
CA SER A 47 -10.43 0.40 -12.04
C SER A 47 -11.79 0.48 -12.75
N SER A 48 -12.69 1.33 -12.25
CA SER A 48 -14.04 1.52 -12.81
C SER A 48 -14.12 2.63 -13.85
N ASN A 49 -13.06 3.43 -14.03
CA ASN A 49 -13.02 4.56 -14.97
C ASN A 49 -12.23 4.23 -16.25
N VAL A 50 -12.76 4.71 -17.39
CA VAL A 50 -12.11 4.86 -18.71
C VAL A 50 -10.70 5.44 -18.53
N PRO A 51 -9.66 5.05 -19.33
CA PRO A 51 -8.24 5.39 -19.14
C PRO A 51 -8.02 6.80 -18.57
N GLY A 52 -7.93 6.84 -17.24
CA GLY A 52 -8.05 8.07 -16.47
C GLY A 52 -6.70 8.78 -16.43
N ILE A 53 -6.71 10.06 -16.82
CA ILE A 53 -5.57 10.96 -16.74
C ILE A 53 -4.98 10.89 -15.33
N SER A 54 -3.78 10.31 -15.21
CA SER A 54 -3.05 10.25 -13.95
C SER A 54 -2.91 11.67 -13.38
N ALA A 55 -3.21 11.85 -12.10
CA ALA A 55 -2.95 13.11 -11.40
C ALA A 55 -1.43 13.41 -11.28
N TYR A 56 -0.57 12.50 -11.73
CA TYR A 56 0.88 12.60 -11.73
C TYR A 56 1.39 12.81 -13.15
N ARG A 57 2.19 13.86 -13.34
CA ARG A 57 2.90 14.13 -14.59
C ARG A 57 4.38 14.38 -14.32
N LEU A 58 5.24 13.92 -15.21
CA LEU A 58 6.67 14.23 -15.15
C LEU A 58 6.89 15.68 -15.61
N ASP A 59 7.66 16.45 -14.87
CA ASP A 59 8.17 17.74 -15.35
C ASP A 59 9.35 17.50 -16.30
N SER A 60 9.10 17.57 -17.61
CA SER A 60 10.10 17.29 -18.65
C SER A 60 11.33 18.19 -18.57
N SER A 61 11.16 19.44 -18.09
CA SER A 61 12.27 20.38 -17.92
C SER A 61 13.22 20.00 -16.78
N SER A 62 12.76 19.17 -15.84
CA SER A 62 13.52 18.76 -14.66
C SER A 62 14.38 17.52 -14.86
N VAL A 63 14.26 16.86 -16.02
CA VAL A 63 14.93 15.57 -16.29
C VAL A 63 16.43 15.77 -16.42
N LYS A 64 17.19 15.11 -15.55
CA LYS A 64 18.65 15.05 -15.56
C LYS A 64 19.07 13.59 -15.60
N HIS A 65 20.02 13.27 -16.47
CA HIS A 65 20.58 11.93 -16.56
C HIS A 65 22.09 11.95 -16.29
N SER A 66 22.59 10.87 -15.72
CA SER A 66 24.00 10.56 -15.56
C SER A 66 24.19 9.06 -15.73
N ILE A 67 25.44 8.59 -15.75
CA ILE A 67 25.75 7.17 -15.89
C ILE A 67 25.00 6.36 -14.80
N GLY A 68 24.09 5.48 -15.24
CA GLY A 68 23.31 4.61 -14.37
C GLY A 68 22.21 5.30 -13.54
N GLN A 69 21.87 6.57 -13.79
CA GLN A 69 20.87 7.28 -12.99
C GLN A 69 20.06 8.32 -13.79
N ILE A 70 18.76 8.38 -13.54
CA ILE A 70 17.84 9.40 -14.07
C ILE A 70 17.15 10.06 -12.88
N ARG A 71 17.24 11.38 -12.78
CA ARG A 71 16.54 12.20 -11.77
C ARG A 71 15.57 13.14 -12.45
N ALA A 72 14.40 13.32 -11.87
CA ALA A 72 13.41 14.29 -12.32
C ALA A 72 12.50 14.69 -11.16
N THR A 73 11.53 15.55 -11.44
CA THR A 73 10.43 15.88 -10.52
C THR A 73 9.12 15.40 -11.13
N ILE A 74 8.34 14.66 -10.35
CA ILE A 74 6.94 14.39 -10.65
C ILE A 74 6.10 15.50 -10.00
N LEU A 75 5.15 16.04 -10.75
CA LEU A 75 4.14 16.98 -10.27
C LEU A 75 2.85 16.22 -10.05
N LYS A 76 2.34 16.21 -8.82
CA LYS A 76 1.03 15.66 -8.47
C LYS A 76 0.04 16.79 -8.29
N THR A 77 -1.05 16.79 -9.06
CA THR A 77 -2.17 17.71 -8.84
C THR A 77 -2.98 17.24 -7.62
N VAL A 78 -3.12 18.10 -6.61
CA VAL A 78 -3.83 17.78 -5.36
C VAL A 78 -5.23 18.38 -5.31
N SER A 79 -5.42 19.59 -5.83
CA SER A 79 -6.70 20.29 -5.90
C SER A 79 -6.63 21.38 -6.97
N GLY A 80 -7.57 21.39 -7.92
CA GLY A 80 -7.59 22.38 -9.00
C GLY A 80 -6.25 22.46 -9.75
N SER A 81 -5.55 23.60 -9.62
CA SER A 81 -4.22 23.85 -10.19
C SER A 81 -3.06 23.68 -9.21
N GLU A 82 -3.32 23.38 -7.94
CA GLU A 82 -2.28 23.16 -6.94
C GLU A 82 -1.51 21.87 -7.23
N THR A 83 -0.18 21.99 -7.30
CA THR A 83 0.71 20.86 -7.53
C THR A 83 1.73 20.71 -6.41
N VAL A 84 1.97 19.47 -5.99
CA VAL A 84 3.06 19.12 -5.08
C VAL A 84 4.19 18.45 -5.85
N ARG A 85 5.42 18.76 -5.43
CA ARG A 85 6.65 18.30 -6.08
C ARG A 85 7.15 17.02 -5.42
N LEU A 86 7.34 15.99 -6.23
CA LEU A 86 7.77 14.66 -5.80
C LEU A 86 9.10 14.32 -6.49
N PRO A 87 10.24 14.43 -5.79
CA PRO A 87 11.53 14.04 -6.34
C PRO A 87 11.51 12.58 -6.78
N PHE A 88 11.90 12.35 -8.03
CA PHE A 88 11.86 11.06 -8.70
C PHE A 88 13.27 10.64 -9.12
N ASN A 89 13.62 9.39 -8.84
CA ASN A 89 14.91 8.83 -9.19
C ASN A 89 14.79 7.39 -9.71
N ILE A 90 15.41 7.11 -10.85
CA ILE A 90 15.66 5.77 -11.37
C ILE A 90 17.16 5.50 -11.27
N THR A 91 17.56 4.41 -10.62
CA THR A 91 18.94 3.91 -10.59
C THR A 91 19.01 2.58 -11.34
N LEU A 92 19.90 2.47 -12.31
CA LEU A 92 20.17 1.27 -13.09
C LEU A 92 21.46 0.62 -12.58
N TYR A 93 21.34 -0.56 -11.97
CA TYR A 93 22.48 -1.27 -11.41
C TYR A 93 23.15 -2.18 -12.45
N LYS A 94 24.45 -2.44 -12.26
CA LYS A 94 25.21 -3.38 -13.11
C LYS A 94 24.64 -4.82 -13.08
N SER A 95 23.86 -5.16 -12.05
CA SER A 95 23.14 -6.44 -11.96
C SER A 95 21.95 -6.56 -12.93
N GLY A 96 21.60 -5.49 -13.66
CA GLY A 96 20.41 -5.44 -14.52
C GLY A 96 19.14 -5.00 -13.78
N VAL A 97 19.21 -4.78 -12.46
CA VAL A 97 18.07 -4.30 -11.66
C VAL A 97 17.90 -2.79 -11.84
N ALA A 98 16.66 -2.33 -12.01
CA ALA A 98 16.29 -0.92 -11.92
C ALA A 98 15.58 -0.65 -10.58
N ARG A 99 15.98 0.40 -9.87
CA ARG A 99 15.29 0.90 -8.67
C ARG A 99 14.65 2.24 -8.96
N VAL A 100 13.35 2.32 -8.70
CA VAL A 100 12.57 3.56 -8.77
C VAL A 100 12.33 4.07 -7.36
N THR A 101 12.55 5.35 -7.12
CA THR A 101 12.29 6.01 -5.84
C THR A 101 11.51 7.29 -6.08
N ILE A 102 10.43 7.48 -5.33
CA ILE A 102 9.64 8.70 -5.27
C ILE A 102 9.66 9.16 -3.82
N ASP A 103 9.91 10.45 -3.62
CA ASP A 103 9.87 11.08 -2.30
C ASP A 103 8.96 12.31 -2.35
N GLU A 104 8.66 12.89 -1.20
CA GLU A 104 7.97 14.17 -1.10
C GLU A 104 8.99 15.28 -0.81
N GLU A 105 9.05 16.31 -1.66
CA GLU A 105 10.03 17.40 -1.48
C GLU A 105 9.83 18.10 -0.13
N LYS A 106 8.56 18.32 0.24
CA LYS A 106 8.16 18.94 1.52
C LYS A 106 8.60 18.14 2.76
N ARG A 107 8.79 16.82 2.65
CA ARG A 107 9.24 15.98 3.77
C ARG A 107 10.73 16.18 4.08
N ARG A 108 11.51 16.70 3.12
CA ARG A 108 12.98 16.82 3.21
C ARG A 108 13.46 18.17 3.76
N ASN A 109 12.60 19.18 3.76
CA ASN A 109 12.86 20.53 4.28
C ASN A 109 12.19 20.71 5.64
#